data_AF-A0A484X798-F1
#
_entry.id   AF-A0A484X798-F1
#
_cell.length_a   1.000
_cell.length_b   1.000
_cell.length_c   1.000
_cell.angle_alpha   90.00
_cell.angle_beta   90.00
_cell.angle_gamma   90.00
#
_symmetry.space_group_name_H-M   'P 1'
#
loop_
_entity.id
_entity.type
_entity.pdbx_description
1 polymer ?
#
loop_
_entity_poly.entity_id
_entity_poly.type
_entity_poly.pdbx_seq_one_letter_code
_entity_poly.pdbx_strand_id
1 'polypeptide(L)'
;MHQLVAEQWEKAGGRGIAVNKQNLFRYLKNEGGSEKYTSYVMQLSGAIVRAMPVEIARKFGLSNAMTEAELVANAIKECSDAHQAKLRGAPLQKLEKEIREAAIALFNMLPADAAGPLLASISAVAPQFF
;
A
#
# COMPACT_ATOMS: atom_id res chain seq x y z
N MET A 1 -8.12 8.37 12.35
CA MET A 1 -8.48 6.93 12.50
C MET A 1 -9.96 6.68 12.23
N HIS A 2 -10.92 7.16 13.03
CA HIS A 2 -12.34 6.81 12.83
C HIS A 2 -12.92 7.17 11.44
N GLN A 3 -12.54 8.32 10.86
CA GLN A 3 -12.90 8.70 9.48
C GLN A 3 -12.36 7.68 8.46
N LEU A 4 -11.06 7.36 8.53
CA LEU A 4 -10.45 6.34 7.67
C LEU A 4 -11.11 4.97 7.83
N VAL A 5 -11.47 4.55 9.05
CA VAL A 5 -12.20 3.28 9.26
C VAL A 5 -13.58 3.33 8.60
N ALA A 6 -14.28 4.46 8.68
CA ALA A 6 -15.58 4.63 8.03
C ALA A 6 -15.45 4.56 6.49
N GLU A 7 -14.48 5.26 5.91
CA GLU A 7 -14.18 5.21 4.48
C GLU A 7 -13.82 3.79 4.02
N GLN A 8 -12.99 3.08 4.78
CA GLN A 8 -12.58 1.71 4.46
C GLN A 8 -13.72 0.69 4.63
N TRP A 9 -14.67 0.97 5.53
CA TRP A 9 -15.88 0.18 5.71
C TRP A 9 -16.84 0.38 4.53
N GLU A 10 -17.04 1.62 4.12
CA GLU A 10 -17.86 1.98 2.96
C GLU A 10 -17.28 1.40 1.65
N LYS A 11 -15.97 1.55 1.42
CA LYS A 11 -15.27 0.97 0.26
C LYS A 11 -15.39 -0.56 0.19
N ALA A 12 -15.54 -1.22 1.34
CA ALA A 12 -15.76 -2.66 1.42
C ALA A 12 -17.23 -3.08 1.28
N GLY A 13 -18.15 -2.14 1.01
CA GLY A 13 -19.59 -2.39 0.93
C GLY A 13 -20.27 -2.62 2.28
N GLY A 14 -19.59 -2.27 3.37
CA GLY A 14 -20.05 -2.53 4.73
C GLY A 14 -21.27 -1.70 5.12
N ARG A 15 -22.26 -2.34 5.77
CA ARG A 15 -23.56 -1.74 6.12
C ARG A 15 -23.99 -2.13 7.54
N GLY A 16 -24.94 -1.40 8.12
CA GLY A 16 -25.60 -1.78 9.38
C GLY A 16 -24.80 -1.53 10.67
N ILE A 17 -23.58 -1.00 10.57
CA ILE A 17 -22.74 -0.60 11.71
C ILE A 17 -22.39 0.87 11.56
N ALA A 18 -22.71 1.67 12.59
CA ALA A 18 -22.45 3.10 12.59
C ALA A 18 -20.99 3.37 12.98
N VAL A 19 -20.15 3.71 12.00
CA VAL A 19 -18.72 4.01 12.21
C VAL A 19 -18.53 5.52 12.38
N ASN A 20 -18.50 5.97 13.63
CA ASN A 20 -18.07 7.32 13.99
C ASN A 20 -17.15 7.25 15.22
N LYS A 21 -16.56 8.37 15.62
CA LYS A 21 -15.60 8.42 16.74
C LYS A 21 -16.16 7.72 17.99
N GLN A 22 -17.31 8.17 18.49
CA GLN A 22 -17.89 7.65 19.73
C GLN A 22 -18.25 6.17 19.64
N ASN A 23 -18.91 5.76 18.56
CA ASN A 23 -19.34 4.37 18.36
C ASN A 23 -18.15 3.42 18.23
N LEU A 24 -17.14 3.77 17.42
CA LEU A 24 -15.96 2.94 17.23
C LEU A 24 -15.22 2.73 18.55
N PHE A 25 -14.98 3.79 19.33
CA PHE A 25 -14.36 3.65 20.65
C PHE A 25 -15.20 2.80 21.61
N ARG A 26 -16.53 2.99 21.61
CA ARG A 26 -17.43 2.18 22.45
C ARG A 26 -17.39 0.70 22.09
N TYR A 27 -17.38 0.36 20.80
CA TYR A 27 -17.32 -1.03 20.34
C TYR A 27 -15.98 -1.68 20.69
N LEU A 28 -14.87 -0.96 20.53
CA LEU A 28 -13.53 -1.46 20.84
C LEU A 28 -13.31 -1.63 22.34
N LYS A 29 -13.74 -0.66 23.16
CA LYS A 29 -13.56 -0.70 24.62
C LYS A 29 -14.40 -1.80 25.27
N ASN A 30 -15.62 -1.99 24.76
CA ASN A 30 -16.56 -3.04 25.17
C ASN A 30 -16.63 -3.31 26.69
N GLU A 31 -16.68 -2.27 27.53
CA GLU A 31 -16.57 -2.43 29.00
C GLU A 31 -17.62 -3.34 29.62
N GLY A 32 -18.80 -3.44 28.99
CA GLY A 32 -19.88 -4.31 29.44
C GLY A 32 -19.86 -5.73 28.86
N GLY A 33 -18.81 -6.13 28.12
CA GLY A 33 -18.69 -7.47 27.55
C GLY A 33 -19.80 -7.83 26.55
N SER A 34 -20.30 -6.86 25.78
CA SER A 34 -21.37 -7.08 24.82
C SER A 34 -20.92 -7.94 23.64
N GLU A 35 -21.56 -9.11 23.45
CA GLU A 35 -21.33 -9.96 22.28
C GLU A 35 -21.61 -9.24 20.97
N LYS A 36 -22.61 -8.34 20.95
CA LYS A 36 -22.94 -7.51 19.80
C LYS A 36 -21.76 -6.61 19.41
N TYR A 37 -21.10 -5.98 20.38
CA TYR A 37 -19.94 -5.13 20.11
C TYR A 37 -18.73 -5.95 19.68
N THR A 38 -18.54 -7.14 20.25
CA THR A 38 -17.54 -8.10 19.77
C THR A 38 -17.78 -8.44 18.29
N SER A 39 -19.02 -8.76 17.91
CA SER A 39 -19.40 -9.02 16.51
C SER A 39 -19.14 -7.82 15.60
N TYR A 40 -19.44 -6.59 16.06
CA TYR A 40 -19.13 -5.38 15.29
C TYR A 40 -17.64 -5.19 15.07
N VAL A 41 -16.81 -5.37 16.10
CA VAL A 41 -15.35 -5.27 15.95
C VAL A 41 -14.82 -6.33 14.99
N MET A 42 -15.33 -7.56 15.05
CA MET A 42 -14.95 -8.64 14.13
C MET A 42 -15.29 -8.29 12.67
N GLN A 43 -16.48 -7.75 12.41
CA GLN A 43 -16.89 -7.31 11.07
C GLN A 43 -16.08 -6.11 10.58
N LEU A 44 -15.77 -5.16 11.46
CA LEU A 44 -14.98 -3.97 11.14
C LEU A 44 -13.48 -4.25 11.02
N SER A 45 -13.00 -5.43 11.42
CA SER A 45 -11.57 -5.76 11.53
C SER A 45 -10.79 -5.42 10.26
N GLY A 46 -11.28 -5.81 9.08
CA GLY A 46 -10.63 -5.51 7.80
C GLY A 46 -10.51 -4.01 7.51
N ALA A 47 -11.55 -3.22 7.85
CA ALA A 47 -11.53 -1.77 7.68
C ALA A 47 -10.60 -1.09 8.70
N ILE A 48 -10.55 -1.60 9.94
CA ILE A 48 -9.64 -1.13 10.99
C ILE A 48 -8.18 -1.36 10.59
N VAL A 49 -7.86 -2.55 10.10
CA VAL A 49 -6.50 -2.90 9.63
C VAL A 49 -6.09 -2.02 8.45
N ARG A 50 -6.96 -1.82 7.45
CA ARG A 50 -6.66 -0.94 6.30
C ARG A 50 -6.50 0.53 6.68
N ALA A 51 -7.18 1.00 7.72
CA ALA A 51 -7.06 2.36 8.23
C ALA A 51 -5.89 2.55 9.23
N MET A 52 -5.21 1.46 9.59
CA MET A 52 -4.12 1.47 10.57
C MET A 52 -2.84 2.00 9.90
N PRO A 53 -2.09 2.91 10.57
CA PRO A 53 -0.75 3.27 10.13
C PRO A 53 0.13 2.03 9.94
N VAL A 54 0.92 2.00 8.88
CA VAL A 54 1.70 0.82 8.45
C VAL A 54 2.66 0.34 9.55
N GLU A 55 3.25 1.26 10.30
CA GLU A 55 4.18 0.99 11.40
C GLU A 55 3.48 0.23 12.54
N ILE A 56 2.24 0.62 12.85
CA ILE A 56 1.43 -0.04 13.87
C ILE A 56 0.98 -1.40 13.35
N ALA A 57 0.48 -1.48 12.12
CA ALA A 57 0.02 -2.72 11.52
C ALA A 57 1.14 -3.78 11.48
N ARG A 58 2.35 -3.39 11.09
CA ARG A 58 3.54 -4.27 11.09
C ARG A 58 3.91 -4.77 12.47
N LYS A 59 3.89 -3.91 13.49
CA LYS A 59 4.21 -4.30 14.88
C LYS A 59 3.34 -5.46 15.37
N PHE A 60 2.13 -5.58 14.85
CA PHE A 60 1.18 -6.65 15.18
C PHE A 60 1.06 -7.74 14.10
N GLY A 61 1.92 -7.74 13.07
CA GLY A 61 1.89 -8.73 12.00
C GLY A 61 0.67 -8.63 11.08
N LEU A 62 0.02 -7.46 11.02
CA LEU A 62 -1.20 -7.22 10.25
C LEU A 62 -0.93 -6.65 8.85
N SER A 63 0.31 -6.28 8.54
CA SER A 63 0.73 -5.77 7.24
C SER A 63 2.22 -5.99 7.01
N ASN A 64 2.59 -6.22 5.74
CA ASN A 64 3.97 -6.20 5.25
C ASN A 64 4.24 -5.01 4.32
N ALA A 65 3.26 -4.10 4.16
CA ALA A 65 3.37 -2.94 3.27
C ALA A 65 4.52 -2.02 3.68
N MET A 66 5.18 -1.38 2.72
CA MET A 66 6.23 -0.38 2.96
C MET A 66 5.65 0.96 3.36
N THR A 67 6.38 1.70 4.21
CA THR A 67 6.08 3.12 4.42
C THR A 67 6.46 3.91 3.18
N GLU A 68 5.96 5.14 3.06
CA GLU A 68 6.31 6.02 1.93
C GLU A 68 7.83 6.28 1.87
N ALA A 69 8.47 6.51 3.02
CA ALA A 69 9.91 6.68 3.11
C ALA A 69 10.68 5.41 2.68
N GLU A 70 10.17 4.24 3.03
CA GLU A 70 10.76 2.97 2.60
C GLU A 70 10.58 2.73 1.09
N LEU A 71 9.42 3.06 0.51
CA LEU A 71 9.20 2.98 -0.94
C LEU A 71 10.20 3.87 -1.69
N VAL A 72 10.40 5.12 -1.21
CA VAL A 72 11.38 6.04 -1.77
C VAL A 72 12.81 5.49 -1.64
N ALA A 73 13.18 5.00 -0.45
CA ALA A 73 14.50 4.42 -0.23
C ALA A 73 14.76 3.19 -1.14
N ASN A 74 13.74 2.35 -1.33
CA ASN A 74 13.81 1.22 -2.24
C ASN A 74 13.98 1.67 -3.69
N ALA A 75 13.21 2.65 -4.15
CA ALA A 75 13.36 3.20 -5.50
C ALA A 75 14.77 3.78 -5.74
N ILE A 76 15.32 4.52 -4.77
CA ILE A 76 16.69 5.05 -4.84
C ILE A 76 17.71 3.93 -4.97
N LYS A 77 17.58 2.87 -4.15
CA LYS A 77 18.45 1.69 -4.20
C LYS A 77 18.40 1.03 -5.57
N GLU A 78 17.21 0.64 -6.04
CA GLU A 78 17.05 -0.10 -7.30
C GLU A 78 17.51 0.73 -8.51
N CYS A 79 17.23 2.05 -8.53
CA CYS A 79 17.77 2.94 -9.56
C CYS A 79 19.31 3.00 -9.53
N SER A 80 19.89 3.03 -8.34
CA SER A 80 21.35 3.03 -8.17
C SER A 80 21.97 1.73 -8.67
N ASP A 81 21.35 0.59 -8.40
CA ASP A 81 21.81 -0.73 -8.86
C ASP A 81 21.76 -0.84 -10.39
N ALA A 82 20.70 -0.33 -11.03
CA ALA A 82 20.60 -0.21 -12.49
C ALA A 82 21.70 0.70 -13.09
N HIS A 83 21.94 1.87 -12.49
CA HIS A 83 23.04 2.75 -12.92
C HIS A 83 24.40 2.07 -12.81
N GLN A 84 24.66 1.37 -11.69
CA GLN A 84 25.91 0.64 -11.50
C GLN A 84 26.07 -0.51 -12.51
N ALA A 85 24.99 -1.22 -12.87
CA ALA A 85 25.03 -2.26 -13.88
C ALA A 85 25.44 -1.69 -15.25
N LYS A 86 24.92 -0.51 -15.62
CA LYS A 86 25.30 0.19 -16.85
C LYS A 86 26.76 0.65 -16.82
N LEU A 87 27.19 1.31 -15.75
CA LEU A 87 28.56 1.84 -15.62
C LEU A 87 29.64 0.75 -15.63
N ARG A 88 29.33 -0.43 -15.07
CA ARG A 88 30.24 -1.56 -15.03
C ARG A 88 30.23 -2.41 -16.30
N GLY A 89 29.45 -2.04 -17.32
CA GLY A 89 29.33 -2.82 -18.56
C GLY A 89 28.79 -4.23 -18.30
N ALA A 90 27.83 -4.38 -17.38
CA ALA A 90 27.23 -5.67 -17.07
C ALA A 90 26.61 -6.31 -18.33
N PRO A 91 26.54 -7.66 -18.40
CA PRO A 91 25.86 -8.35 -19.50
C PRO A 91 24.42 -7.85 -19.69
N LEU A 92 23.95 -7.81 -20.94
CA LEU A 92 22.64 -7.24 -21.30
C LEU A 92 21.49 -7.78 -20.43
N GLN A 93 21.43 -9.10 -20.22
CA GLN A 93 20.41 -9.74 -19.38
C GLN A 93 20.39 -9.21 -17.94
N LYS A 94 21.57 -8.92 -17.38
CA LYS A 94 21.67 -8.33 -16.05
C LYS A 94 21.19 -6.88 -16.09
N LEU A 95 21.63 -6.09 -17.07
CA LEU A 95 21.18 -4.71 -17.20
C LEU A 95 19.65 -4.60 -17.34
N GLU A 96 19.04 -5.45 -18.15
CA GLU A 96 17.57 -5.51 -18.32
C GLU A 96 16.84 -5.85 -17.02
N LYS A 97 17.38 -6.79 -16.24
CA LYS A 97 16.84 -7.15 -14.93
C LYS A 97 16.82 -5.95 -13.99
N GLU A 98 17.96 -5.29 -13.83
CA GLU A 98 18.12 -4.17 -12.89
C GLU A 98 17.25 -2.96 -13.32
N ILE A 99 17.18 -2.66 -14.63
CA ILE A 99 16.27 -1.61 -15.15
C ILE A 99 14.81 -1.95 -14.85
N ARG A 100 14.41 -3.22 -15.00
CA ARG A 100 13.04 -3.65 -14.68
C ARG A 100 12.74 -3.49 -13.19
N GLU A 101 13.67 -3.89 -12.32
CA GLU A 101 13.51 -3.75 -10.86
C GLU A 101 13.41 -2.28 -10.44
N ALA A 102 14.26 -1.41 -11.00
CA ALA A 102 14.18 0.05 -10.82
C ALA A 102 12.83 0.62 -11.29
N ALA A 103 12.35 0.21 -12.47
CA ALA A 103 11.05 0.63 -12.98
C ALA A 103 9.93 0.19 -12.04
N ILE A 104 9.88 -1.09 -11.63
CA ILE A 104 8.87 -1.59 -10.69
C ILE A 104 8.90 -0.80 -9.37
N ALA A 105 10.08 -0.52 -8.83
CA ALA A 105 10.22 0.24 -7.60
C ALA A 105 9.68 1.67 -7.74
N LEU A 106 9.92 2.32 -8.89
CA LEU A 106 9.33 3.64 -9.19
C LEU A 106 7.81 3.59 -9.32
N PHE A 107 7.28 2.57 -10.01
CA PHE A 107 5.84 2.37 -10.17
C PHE A 107 5.11 2.11 -8.85
N ASN A 108 5.76 1.44 -7.89
CA ASN A 108 5.21 1.20 -6.56
C ASN A 108 5.01 2.47 -5.72
N MET A 109 5.59 3.61 -6.13
CA MET A 109 5.34 4.90 -5.47
C MET A 109 4.05 5.59 -5.95
N LEU A 110 3.42 5.07 -7.00
CA LEU A 110 2.20 5.65 -7.55
C LEU A 110 0.96 5.10 -6.84
N PRO A 111 -0.14 5.89 -6.81
CA PRO A 111 -1.46 5.36 -6.56
C PRO A 111 -1.80 4.20 -7.51
N ALA A 112 -2.53 3.21 -7.03
CA ALA A 112 -2.84 1.98 -7.77
C ALA A 112 -3.57 2.25 -9.11
N ASP A 113 -4.37 3.32 -9.17
CA ASP A 113 -5.10 3.76 -10.35
C ASP A 113 -4.26 4.59 -11.34
N ALA A 114 -3.08 5.06 -10.94
CA ALA A 114 -2.18 5.86 -11.77
C ALA A 114 -1.10 5.03 -12.50
N ALA A 115 -0.72 3.87 -11.96
CA ALA A 115 0.37 3.06 -12.51
C ALA A 115 0.07 2.54 -13.93
N GLY A 116 -1.12 2.01 -14.17
CA GLY A 116 -1.54 1.48 -15.48
C GLY A 116 -1.52 2.54 -16.60
N PRO A 117 -2.20 3.70 -16.41
CA PRO A 117 -2.15 4.80 -17.38
C PRO A 117 -0.72 5.28 -17.70
N LEU A 118 0.16 5.37 -16.70
CA LEU A 118 1.54 5.78 -16.93
C LEU A 118 2.31 4.74 -17.75
N LEU A 119 2.18 3.43 -17.44
CA LEU A 119 2.80 2.36 -18.23
C LEU A 119 2.36 2.41 -19.70
N ALA A 120 1.08 2.64 -19.95
CA ALA A 120 0.55 2.78 -21.31
C ALA A 120 1.17 3.98 -22.03
N SER A 121 1.32 5.12 -21.35
CA SER A 121 1.94 6.33 -21.93
C SER A 121 3.41 6.11 -22.32
N ILE A 122 4.19 5.40 -21.48
CA ILE A 122 5.59 5.06 -21.78
C ILE A 122 5.66 4.08 -22.97
N SER A 123 4.76 3.10 -23.00
CA SER A 123 4.73 2.10 -24.08
C SER A 123 4.42 2.73 -25.44
N ALA A 124 3.58 3.77 -25.47
CA ALA A 124 3.22 4.49 -26.69
C ALA A 124 4.39 5.23 -27.35
N VAL A 125 5.39 5.64 -26.56
CA VAL A 125 6.57 6.37 -27.06
C VAL A 125 7.80 5.48 -27.27
N ALA A 126 7.79 4.24 -26.78
CA ALA A 126 8.91 3.29 -26.92
C ALA A 126 9.43 3.12 -28.37
N PRO A 127 8.59 3.08 -29.43
CA PRO A 127 9.07 2.98 -30.82
C PRO A 127 9.84 4.20 -31.33
N GLN A 128 9.88 5.30 -30.57
CA GLN A 128 10.54 6.55 -30.97
C GLN A 128 11.93 6.72 -30.34
N PHE A 129 12.26 5.91 -29.33
CA PHE A 129 13.52 6.01 -28.56
C PHE A 129 14.53 4.90 -28.90
N PHE A 130 14.10 3.85 -29.58
CA PHE A 130 14.89 2.72 -30.06
C PHE A 130 14.72 2.55 -31.57
#